data_AF-A0A1H7XLF9-F1
#
_entry.id   AF-A0A1H7XLF9-F1
#
_cell.length_a   1.000
_cell.length_b   1.000
_cell.length_c   1.000
_cell.angle_alpha   90.00
_cell.angle_beta   90.00
_cell.angle_gamma   90.00
#
_symmetry.space_group_name_H-M   'P 1'
#
loop_
_entity.id
_entity.type
_entity.pdbx_description
1 polymer ?
#
loop_
_entity_poly.entity_id
_entity_poly.type
_entity_poly.pdbx_seq_one_letter_code
_entity_poly.pdbx_strand_id
1 'polypeptide(L)'
;MEKSYFFNSVGGDRKYDSSSFAEYFSSVLTNGIHPTPSTSLQVTADNTYNIQVEAGRAFINGYLYANTLPKTLPIEIADGVLKRKDLVVIRLNMNNREITAEVIQGTPSENPIAPEVTRTAVIYELALAEVTINAAAPYITQANVLDTRMDSSRAGWINSLIQADTESIFNNYQNWYNTKTGEYETDWQEWFEAMKDQVANDDHTLMNSRLDALETNKADLDHTHDIAEFPSLQDALDKKLTIGDFGIGGNSINIYGQNIDLLDKTGFYHSHALTGIPEGAHHNGYVIHIEARDDLDYAMQFYYTTTGNEGYWSRRKVNGTWEDWKKVLHRGDYGLGGRSVDVTNSNLDDLRTKGTQFISGYGMINAPSSYTYYGWHIDHSSHGGAAQIIYGADGLYQRQYTSGAWTPWEKNSTKKTYETTIAINGIYKIVAPIDSNIQVMVLGSDGFWYPDGTRIQRKFQPSTGEWVFIGDSAQAWDVMIIING
;
A
#
# COMPACT_ATOMS: atom_id res chain seq x y z
N MET A 1 -23.25 -100.25 58.59
CA MET A 1 -24.35 -101.06 58.05
C MET A 1 -24.39 -100.80 56.56
N GLU A 2 -24.38 -101.84 55.73
CA GLU A 2 -24.39 -101.70 54.27
C GLU A 2 -25.83 -101.57 53.77
N LYS A 3 -26.06 -100.74 52.75
CA LYS A 3 -27.38 -100.48 52.16
C LYS A 3 -27.28 -100.54 50.64
N SER A 4 -28.21 -101.25 50.00
CA SER A 4 -28.35 -101.29 48.54
C SER A 4 -29.64 -100.57 48.14
N TYR A 5 -29.55 -99.70 47.13
CA TYR A 5 -30.64 -98.83 46.66
C TYR A 5 -31.69 -99.57 45.82
N PHE A 6 -32.07 -99.05 44.65
CA PHE A 6 -33.29 -99.42 43.94
C PHE A 6 -33.20 -100.81 43.28
N PHE A 7 -33.94 -101.77 43.83
CA PHE A 7 -34.20 -103.10 43.26
C PHE A 7 -35.70 -103.35 43.25
N ASN A 8 -36.17 -104.23 42.36
CA ASN A 8 -37.58 -104.63 42.34
C ASN A 8 -37.97 -105.27 43.69
N SER A 9 -39.09 -104.83 44.26
CA SER A 9 -39.60 -105.43 45.49
C SER A 9 -40.19 -106.81 45.22
N VAL A 10 -39.94 -107.75 46.13
CA VAL A 10 -40.56 -109.08 46.17
C VAL A 10 -41.36 -109.18 47.46
N GLY A 11 -42.69 -109.25 47.36
CA GLY A 11 -43.56 -109.34 48.54
C GLY A 11 -43.61 -108.07 49.41
N GLY A 12 -43.20 -106.90 48.89
CA GLY A 12 -43.26 -105.62 49.61
C GLY A 12 -42.10 -105.37 50.59
N ASP A 13 -41.03 -106.16 50.49
CA ASP A 13 -39.81 -106.12 51.29
C ASP A 13 -38.98 -104.83 51.12
N ARG A 14 -39.10 -104.15 49.98
CA ARG A 14 -38.39 -102.90 49.68
C ARG A 14 -39.35 -101.72 49.77
N LYS A 15 -39.05 -100.80 50.70
CA LYS A 15 -39.70 -99.50 50.82
C LYS A 15 -38.62 -98.43 50.84
N TYR A 16 -38.78 -97.40 50.03
CA TYR A 16 -37.87 -96.26 49.96
C TYR A 16 -38.60 -95.01 50.44
N ASP A 17 -37.96 -94.25 51.31
CA ASP A 17 -38.43 -92.95 51.77
C ASP A 17 -37.77 -91.81 50.98
N SER A 18 -38.19 -90.58 51.26
CA SER A 18 -37.64 -89.38 50.62
C SER A 18 -36.14 -89.24 50.85
N SER A 19 -35.64 -89.64 52.03
CA SER A 19 -34.20 -89.64 52.33
C SER A 19 -33.43 -90.63 51.45
N SER A 20 -33.99 -91.78 51.13
CA SER A 20 -33.36 -92.75 50.23
C SER A 20 -33.23 -92.20 48.79
N PHE A 21 -34.19 -91.40 48.32
CA PHE A 21 -34.05 -90.71 47.04
C PHE A 21 -33.07 -89.54 47.12
N ALA A 22 -33.11 -88.75 48.19
CA ALA A 22 -32.18 -87.64 48.38
C ALA A 22 -30.73 -88.13 48.46
N GLU A 23 -30.46 -89.19 49.22
CA GLU A 23 -29.12 -89.77 49.33
C GLU A 23 -28.60 -90.23 47.97
N TYR A 24 -29.44 -90.90 47.17
CA TYR A 24 -29.09 -91.28 45.80
C TYR A 24 -28.79 -90.07 44.89
N PHE A 25 -29.62 -89.03 44.89
CA PHE A 25 -29.37 -87.89 44.02
C PHE A 25 -28.19 -87.03 44.51
N SER A 26 -27.98 -86.92 45.82
CA SER A 26 -26.81 -86.21 46.37
C SER A 26 -25.49 -86.92 46.03
N SER A 27 -25.53 -88.22 45.73
CA SER A 27 -24.37 -88.97 45.28
C SER A 27 -24.05 -88.76 43.81
N VAL A 28 -24.81 -87.96 43.07
CA VAL A 28 -24.57 -87.68 41.63
C VAL A 28 -24.70 -86.21 41.27
N LEU A 29 -25.46 -85.42 42.04
CA LEU A 29 -25.67 -83.98 41.82
C LEU A 29 -25.17 -83.18 43.02
N THR A 30 -24.44 -82.10 42.75
CA THR A 30 -24.00 -81.15 43.78
C THR A 30 -25.15 -80.23 44.20
N ASN A 31 -24.97 -79.57 45.36
CA ASN A 31 -25.84 -78.47 45.76
C ASN A 31 -25.67 -77.29 44.80
N GLY A 32 -26.76 -76.60 44.46
CA GLY A 32 -26.70 -75.42 43.60
C GLY A 32 -28.02 -75.07 42.91
N ILE A 33 -27.96 -74.06 42.04
CA ILE A 33 -29.07 -73.61 41.20
C ILE A 33 -29.03 -74.34 39.84
N HIS A 34 -30.18 -74.67 39.29
CA HIS A 34 -30.25 -75.27 37.95
C HIS A 34 -29.93 -74.20 36.89
N PRO A 35 -28.98 -74.42 35.96
CA PRO A 35 -28.48 -73.38 35.05
C PRO A 35 -29.43 -73.04 33.89
N THR A 36 -30.47 -73.84 33.67
CA THR A 36 -31.42 -73.66 32.56
C THR A 36 -32.86 -73.47 33.07
N PRO A 37 -33.60 -72.44 32.63
CA PRO A 37 -33.11 -71.31 31.82
C PRO A 37 -32.10 -70.45 32.61
N SER A 38 -31.36 -69.55 31.94
CA SER A 38 -30.38 -68.67 32.61
C SER A 38 -31.00 -67.79 33.70
N THR A 39 -32.30 -67.53 33.61
CA THR A 39 -33.10 -66.79 34.59
C THR A 39 -33.58 -67.65 35.77
N SER A 40 -33.21 -68.94 35.83
CA SER A 40 -33.65 -69.87 36.89
C SER A 40 -33.35 -69.31 38.28
N LEU A 41 -34.43 -69.07 39.05
CA LEU A 41 -34.39 -68.48 40.39
C LEU A 41 -33.68 -67.12 40.48
N GLN A 42 -33.64 -66.36 39.37
CA GLN A 42 -33.10 -65.00 39.38
C GLN A 42 -33.95 -64.11 40.29
N VAL A 43 -33.29 -63.23 41.04
CA VAL A 43 -33.97 -62.21 41.84
C VAL A 43 -34.05 -60.91 41.05
N THR A 44 -35.25 -60.38 40.90
CA THR A 44 -35.53 -59.11 40.22
C THR A 44 -36.29 -58.16 41.15
N ALA A 45 -36.13 -56.85 40.93
CA ALA A 45 -36.85 -55.81 41.67
C ALA A 45 -37.73 -54.99 40.73
N ASP A 46 -38.93 -54.62 41.19
CA ASP A 46 -39.96 -53.94 40.39
C ASP A 46 -40.28 -52.51 40.88
N ASN A 47 -39.32 -51.86 41.55
CA ASN A 47 -39.50 -50.54 42.19
C ASN A 47 -40.59 -50.53 43.27
N THR A 48 -40.75 -51.64 43.98
CA THR A 48 -41.56 -51.73 45.20
C THR A 48 -40.69 -52.20 46.39
N TYR A 49 -41.28 -52.41 47.56
CA TYR A 49 -40.65 -53.11 48.69
C TYR A 49 -40.82 -54.63 48.60
N ASN A 50 -40.93 -55.15 47.39
CA ASN A 50 -40.92 -56.57 47.13
C ASN A 50 -39.83 -56.89 46.10
N ILE A 51 -39.33 -58.11 46.19
CA ILE A 51 -38.50 -58.72 45.16
C ILE A 51 -39.25 -59.89 44.54
N GLN A 52 -38.95 -60.20 43.30
CA GLN A 52 -39.49 -61.36 42.61
C GLN A 52 -38.38 -62.40 42.43
N VAL A 53 -38.66 -63.64 42.83
CA VAL A 53 -37.82 -64.79 42.52
C VAL A 53 -38.44 -65.49 41.33
N GLU A 54 -37.76 -65.48 40.19
CA GLU A 54 -38.24 -66.06 38.94
C GLU A 54 -38.49 -67.58 39.05
N ALA A 55 -39.21 -68.13 38.07
CA ALA A 55 -39.39 -69.57 37.95
C ALA A 55 -38.02 -70.25 37.75
N GLY A 56 -37.81 -71.40 38.38
CA GLY A 56 -36.53 -72.08 38.36
C GLY A 56 -36.43 -73.23 39.36
N ARG A 57 -35.25 -73.82 39.46
CA ARG A 57 -35.01 -75.00 40.29
C ARG A 57 -33.68 -74.90 41.03
N ALA A 58 -33.63 -75.48 42.22
CA ALA A 58 -32.41 -75.64 43.01
C ALA A 58 -32.34 -77.04 43.60
N PHE A 59 -31.14 -77.52 43.86
CA PHE A 59 -30.88 -78.81 44.46
C PHE A 59 -30.10 -78.62 45.75
N ILE A 60 -30.59 -79.18 46.85
CA ILE A 60 -29.97 -79.07 48.17
C ILE A 60 -30.01 -80.44 48.85
N ASN A 61 -28.83 -81.02 49.08
CA ASN A 61 -28.60 -82.31 49.74
C ASN A 61 -29.49 -83.43 49.20
N GLY A 62 -29.67 -83.51 47.87
CA GLY A 62 -30.50 -84.54 47.26
C GLY A 62 -31.96 -84.15 47.02
N TYR A 63 -32.42 -83.04 47.59
CA TYR A 63 -33.80 -82.58 47.51
C TYR A 63 -33.95 -81.47 46.46
N LEU A 64 -35.01 -81.57 45.65
CA LEU A 64 -35.32 -80.62 44.59
C LEU A 64 -36.28 -79.54 45.08
N TYR A 65 -35.89 -78.28 44.92
CA TYR A 65 -36.80 -77.14 44.93
C TYR A 65 -37.22 -76.80 43.50
N ALA A 66 -38.50 -76.47 43.31
CA ALA A 66 -39.02 -76.00 42.05
C ALA A 66 -40.00 -74.85 42.28
N ASN A 67 -39.62 -73.66 41.80
CA ASN A 67 -40.52 -72.53 41.68
C ASN A 67 -41.10 -72.52 40.27
N THR A 68 -42.41 -72.72 40.13
CA THR A 68 -43.06 -72.87 38.81
C THR A 68 -43.49 -71.54 38.19
N LEU A 69 -43.66 -70.50 39.00
CA LEU A 69 -44.01 -69.14 38.61
C LEU A 69 -43.22 -68.13 39.44
N PRO A 70 -43.04 -66.88 38.99
CA PRO A 70 -42.39 -65.84 39.78
C PRO A 70 -43.04 -65.71 41.17
N LYS A 71 -42.22 -65.77 42.22
CA LYS A 71 -42.66 -65.69 43.62
C LYS A 71 -42.24 -64.35 44.20
N THR A 72 -43.22 -63.55 44.61
CA THR A 72 -42.99 -62.28 45.31
C THR A 72 -42.60 -62.55 46.77
N LEU A 73 -41.50 -61.93 47.21
CA LEU A 73 -41.08 -61.91 48.61
C LEU A 73 -41.07 -60.46 49.11
N PRO A 74 -41.77 -60.15 50.22
CA PRO A 74 -41.73 -58.83 50.80
C PRO A 74 -40.38 -58.57 51.47
N ILE A 75 -39.95 -57.32 51.40
CA ILE A 75 -38.76 -56.81 52.10
C ILE A 75 -39.22 -55.79 53.13
N GLU A 76 -38.81 -55.98 54.39
CA GLU A 76 -39.10 -55.04 55.46
C GLU A 76 -38.45 -53.67 55.18
N ILE A 77 -39.19 -52.59 55.40
CA ILE A 77 -38.71 -51.22 55.17
C ILE A 77 -37.52 -50.92 56.08
N ALA A 78 -36.43 -50.37 55.52
CA ALA A 78 -35.25 -50.00 56.28
C ALA A 78 -35.53 -48.93 57.33
N ASP A 79 -34.68 -48.89 58.36
CA ASP A 79 -34.65 -47.77 59.29
C ASP A 79 -34.46 -46.45 58.50
N GLY A 80 -35.10 -45.37 58.94
CA GLY A 80 -35.04 -44.07 58.26
C GLY A 80 -33.63 -43.46 58.21
N VAL A 81 -32.68 -44.00 58.98
CA VAL A 81 -31.34 -43.44 59.18
C VAL A 81 -30.23 -44.35 58.64
N LEU A 82 -30.32 -45.67 58.82
CA LEU A 82 -29.23 -46.62 58.50
C LEU A 82 -29.59 -47.55 57.32
N LYS A 83 -28.56 -47.93 56.54
CA LYS A 83 -28.68 -48.90 55.44
C LYS A 83 -28.68 -50.34 56.00
N ARG A 84 -29.22 -51.30 55.25
CA ARG A 84 -28.98 -52.73 55.52
C ARG A 84 -28.86 -53.53 54.23
N LYS A 85 -28.31 -54.74 54.33
CA LYS A 85 -28.28 -55.72 53.25
C LYS A 85 -29.05 -56.96 53.68
N ASP A 86 -30.07 -57.32 52.94
CA ASP A 86 -30.81 -58.57 53.15
C ASP A 86 -30.33 -59.64 52.18
N LEU A 87 -30.44 -60.91 52.55
CA LEU A 87 -30.04 -62.04 51.73
C LEU A 87 -31.25 -62.85 51.28
N VAL A 88 -31.40 -63.03 49.98
CA VAL A 88 -32.44 -63.89 49.41
C VAL A 88 -31.88 -65.29 49.25
N VAL A 89 -32.53 -66.28 49.85
CA VAL A 89 -32.03 -67.66 49.88
C VAL A 89 -33.09 -68.66 49.44
N ILE A 90 -32.62 -69.80 48.93
CA ILE A 90 -33.39 -71.04 48.96
C ILE A 90 -32.96 -71.82 50.20
N ARG A 91 -33.89 -72.07 51.12
CA ARG A 91 -33.64 -72.70 52.42
C ARG A 91 -34.28 -74.09 52.47
N LEU A 92 -33.48 -75.13 52.63
CA LEU A 92 -33.92 -76.46 53.06
C LEU A 92 -34.07 -76.47 54.58
N ASN A 93 -35.23 -76.89 55.07
CA ASN A 93 -35.49 -77.09 56.50
C ASN A 93 -35.95 -78.53 56.76
N MET A 94 -35.09 -79.31 57.42
CA MET A 94 -35.34 -80.73 57.70
C MET A 94 -36.42 -80.97 58.74
N ASN A 95 -36.65 -80.03 59.67
CA ASN A 95 -37.71 -80.16 60.67
C ASN A 95 -39.09 -79.97 60.04
N ASN A 96 -39.22 -78.93 59.19
CA ASN A 96 -40.47 -78.64 58.48
C ASN A 96 -40.68 -79.56 57.27
N ARG A 97 -39.61 -80.20 56.77
CA ARG A 97 -39.58 -81.04 55.57
C ARG A 97 -39.97 -80.26 54.31
N GLU A 98 -39.41 -79.07 54.16
CA GLU A 98 -39.70 -78.17 53.03
C GLU A 98 -38.43 -77.49 52.51
N ILE A 99 -38.49 -77.04 51.26
CA ILE A 99 -37.54 -76.08 50.69
C ILE A 99 -38.33 -74.86 50.22
N THR A 100 -37.92 -73.67 50.66
CA THR A 100 -38.64 -72.42 50.41
C THR A 100 -37.69 -71.30 50.01
N ALA A 101 -38.15 -70.37 49.18
CA ALA A 101 -37.46 -69.09 48.98
C ALA A 101 -37.83 -68.12 50.11
N GLU A 102 -36.82 -67.56 50.77
CA GLU A 102 -36.94 -66.70 51.95
C GLU A 102 -35.98 -65.50 51.89
N VAL A 103 -36.28 -64.47 52.68
CA VAL A 103 -35.41 -63.30 52.88
C VAL A 103 -34.86 -63.36 54.31
N ILE A 104 -33.53 -63.34 54.43
CA ILE A 104 -32.83 -63.21 55.70
C ILE A 104 -32.49 -61.73 55.86
N GLN A 105 -33.12 -61.11 56.85
CA GLN A 105 -32.93 -59.70 57.12
C GLN A 105 -31.54 -59.43 57.70
N GLY A 106 -30.86 -58.41 57.17
CA GLY A 106 -29.59 -57.94 57.70
C GLY A 106 -29.74 -56.98 58.87
N THR A 107 -28.60 -56.66 59.49
CA THR A 107 -28.53 -55.67 60.57
C THR A 107 -28.29 -54.27 60.00
N PRO A 108 -29.06 -53.24 60.41
CA PRO A 108 -28.79 -51.85 60.00
C PRO A 108 -27.40 -51.35 60.42
N SER A 109 -26.66 -50.72 59.51
CA SER A 109 -25.30 -50.20 59.70
C SER A 109 -24.97 -49.13 58.66
N GLU A 110 -24.01 -48.25 58.95
CA GLU A 110 -23.44 -47.33 57.93
C GLU A 110 -22.74 -48.08 56.80
N ASN A 111 -22.10 -49.20 57.14
CA ASN A 111 -21.43 -50.12 56.22
C ASN A 111 -22.06 -51.51 56.37
N PRO A 112 -23.23 -51.76 55.76
CA PRO A 112 -23.96 -53.00 55.95
C PRO A 112 -23.28 -54.18 55.25
N ILE A 113 -23.21 -55.31 55.96
CA ILE A 113 -22.72 -56.59 55.45
C ILE A 113 -23.93 -57.52 55.33
N ALA A 114 -24.02 -58.27 54.23
CA ALA A 114 -25.10 -59.24 54.04
C ALA A 114 -24.97 -60.39 55.06
N PRO A 115 -26.09 -60.98 55.52
CA PRO A 115 -26.05 -62.21 56.31
C PRO A 115 -25.26 -63.33 55.63
N GLU A 116 -24.62 -64.17 56.43
CA GLU A 116 -23.99 -65.40 55.95
C GLU A 116 -25.03 -66.50 55.72
N VAL A 117 -24.74 -67.41 54.79
CA VAL A 117 -25.59 -68.59 54.55
C VAL A 117 -25.43 -69.61 55.68
N THR A 118 -26.55 -70.16 56.14
CA THR A 118 -26.58 -71.22 57.14
C THR A 118 -26.43 -72.58 56.48
N ARG A 119 -25.43 -73.36 56.92
CA ARG A 119 -25.18 -74.74 56.45
C ARG A 119 -24.99 -75.68 57.64
N THR A 120 -26.09 -76.21 58.15
CA THR A 120 -26.16 -77.14 59.27
C THR A 120 -26.89 -78.43 58.86
N ALA A 121 -26.99 -79.40 59.75
CA ALA A 121 -27.76 -80.64 59.50
C ALA A 121 -29.28 -80.39 59.39
N VAL A 122 -29.78 -79.27 59.92
CA VAL A 122 -31.22 -78.95 59.98
C VAL A 122 -31.61 -77.92 58.92
N ILE A 123 -30.79 -76.88 58.77
CA ILE A 123 -30.98 -75.78 57.83
C ILE A 123 -29.82 -75.75 56.86
N TYR A 124 -30.12 -75.73 55.55
CA TYR A 124 -29.12 -75.53 54.50
C TYR A 124 -29.60 -74.50 53.49
N GLU A 125 -28.78 -73.49 53.20
CA GLU A 125 -29.14 -72.36 52.36
C GLU A 125 -28.25 -72.21 51.12
N LEU A 126 -28.88 -71.76 50.03
CA LEU A 126 -28.22 -71.28 48.82
C LEU A 126 -28.57 -69.81 48.62
N ALA A 127 -27.57 -68.93 48.54
CA ALA A 127 -27.78 -67.51 48.30
C ALA A 127 -28.09 -67.21 46.83
N LEU A 128 -29.24 -66.60 46.57
CA LEU A 128 -29.63 -66.15 45.24
C LEU A 128 -29.14 -64.73 44.94
N ALA A 129 -29.35 -63.80 45.87
CA ALA A 129 -28.94 -62.41 45.71
C ALA A 129 -28.82 -61.68 47.05
N GLU A 130 -27.98 -60.64 47.08
CA GLU A 130 -27.98 -59.63 48.14
C GLU A 130 -28.84 -58.43 47.71
N VAL A 131 -29.66 -57.93 48.63
CA VAL A 131 -30.52 -56.77 48.40
C VAL A 131 -30.08 -55.64 49.31
N THR A 132 -29.56 -54.57 48.73
CA THR A 132 -29.11 -53.38 49.47
C THR A 132 -30.28 -52.41 49.68
N ILE A 133 -30.69 -52.21 50.92
CA ILE A 133 -31.76 -51.29 51.27
C ILE A 133 -31.13 -50.00 51.81
N ASN A 134 -31.27 -48.91 51.05
CA ASN A 134 -30.74 -47.61 51.43
C ASN A 134 -31.63 -46.92 52.47
N ALA A 135 -31.03 -46.10 53.34
CA ALA A 135 -31.77 -45.29 54.32
C ALA A 135 -32.77 -44.37 53.62
N ALA A 136 -34.01 -44.32 54.14
CA ALA A 136 -35.11 -43.50 53.63
C ALA A 136 -35.42 -43.67 52.12
N ALA A 137 -35.01 -44.77 51.49
CA ALA A 137 -35.38 -45.05 50.10
C ALA A 137 -36.91 -45.25 49.99
N PRO A 138 -37.56 -44.83 48.90
CA PRO A 138 -39.00 -45.05 48.70
C PRO A 138 -39.34 -46.45 48.16
N TYR A 139 -38.36 -47.17 47.58
CA TYR A 139 -38.50 -48.50 46.97
C TYR A 139 -37.13 -49.14 46.69
N ILE A 140 -37.12 -50.42 46.29
CA ILE A 140 -35.92 -51.18 45.90
C ILE A 140 -35.84 -51.23 44.37
N THR A 141 -34.69 -50.88 43.81
CA THR A 141 -34.42 -50.92 42.36
C THR A 141 -33.56 -52.13 41.98
N GLN A 142 -33.51 -52.51 40.70
CA GLN A 142 -32.64 -53.60 40.25
C GLN A 142 -31.16 -53.37 40.56
N ALA A 143 -30.69 -52.11 40.57
CA ALA A 143 -29.31 -51.77 40.93
C ALA A 143 -28.98 -52.06 42.40
N ASN A 144 -30.00 -52.27 43.24
CA ASN A 144 -29.84 -52.67 44.62
C ASN A 144 -29.71 -54.19 44.81
N VAL A 145 -29.95 -54.98 43.75
CA VAL A 145 -29.91 -56.44 43.78
C VAL A 145 -28.61 -56.92 43.15
N LEU A 146 -27.73 -57.51 43.95
CA LEU A 146 -26.51 -58.17 43.50
C LEU A 146 -26.78 -59.67 43.34
N ASP A 147 -26.71 -60.20 42.13
CA ASP A 147 -26.89 -61.62 41.84
C ASP A 147 -25.68 -62.44 42.32
N THR A 148 -25.91 -63.44 43.17
CA THR A 148 -24.87 -64.29 43.76
C THR A 148 -24.99 -65.76 43.34
N ARG A 149 -25.88 -66.09 42.38
CA ARG A 149 -26.15 -67.49 41.99
C ARG A 149 -24.89 -68.20 41.45
N MET A 150 -23.99 -67.45 40.80
CA MET A 150 -22.74 -67.99 40.25
C MET A 150 -21.62 -68.18 41.29
N ASP A 151 -21.76 -67.63 42.50
CA ASP A 151 -20.76 -67.76 43.55
C ASP A 151 -20.78 -69.18 44.15
N SER A 152 -19.79 -69.99 43.79
CA SER A 152 -19.66 -71.38 44.22
C SER A 152 -19.48 -71.54 45.72
N SER A 153 -19.02 -70.49 46.43
CA SER A 153 -18.89 -70.53 47.88
C SER A 153 -20.25 -70.42 48.59
N ARG A 154 -21.26 -69.80 47.94
CA ARG A 154 -22.58 -69.50 48.53
C ARG A 154 -23.73 -70.31 47.94
N ALA A 155 -23.79 -70.42 46.62
CA ALA A 155 -24.78 -71.24 45.90
C ALA A 155 -24.13 -72.09 44.81
N GLY A 156 -23.67 -71.45 43.73
CA GLY A 156 -23.13 -72.10 42.55
C GLY A 156 -24.19 -72.79 41.69
N TRP A 157 -23.77 -73.24 40.51
CA TRP A 157 -24.59 -74.07 39.63
C TRP A 157 -24.52 -75.54 40.04
N ILE A 158 -25.63 -76.26 39.87
CA ILE A 158 -25.65 -77.73 40.01
C ILE A 158 -24.67 -78.31 39.00
N ASN A 159 -23.81 -79.21 39.44
CA ASN A 159 -22.97 -80.04 38.59
C ASN A 159 -23.28 -81.53 38.82
N SER A 160 -22.96 -82.37 37.83
CA SER A 160 -23.10 -83.83 37.91
C SER A 160 -21.71 -84.48 38.04
N LEU A 161 -21.59 -85.55 38.84
CA LEU A 161 -20.32 -86.29 39.03
C LEU A 161 -19.82 -87.01 37.76
N ILE A 162 -20.60 -87.03 36.67
CA ILE A 162 -20.06 -87.31 35.33
C ILE A 162 -19.60 -85.98 34.75
N GLN A 163 -18.37 -85.59 35.10
CA GLN A 163 -17.83 -84.28 34.75
C GLN A 163 -17.26 -84.30 33.32
N ALA A 164 -17.73 -83.40 32.45
CA ALA A 164 -16.82 -82.81 31.48
C ALA A 164 -15.91 -81.86 32.26
N ASP A 165 -14.59 -81.93 32.06
CA ASP A 165 -13.59 -81.12 32.75
C ASP A 165 -13.75 -79.63 32.42
N THR A 166 -14.69 -78.98 33.11
CA THR A 166 -15.00 -77.56 32.95
C THR A 166 -13.94 -76.67 33.58
N GLU A 167 -13.11 -77.20 34.49
CA GLU A 167 -12.03 -76.47 35.13
C GLU A 167 -10.86 -76.28 34.16
N SER A 168 -10.46 -77.33 33.42
CA SER A 168 -9.49 -77.19 32.33
C SER A 168 -9.97 -76.26 31.22
N ILE A 169 -11.26 -76.35 30.84
CA ILE A 169 -11.86 -75.43 29.85
C ILE A 169 -11.87 -73.98 30.36
N PHE A 170 -12.27 -73.74 31.62
CA PHE A 170 -12.30 -72.41 32.22
C PHE A 170 -10.89 -71.84 32.39
N ASN A 171 -9.92 -72.64 32.84
CA ASN A 171 -8.52 -72.22 32.97
C ASN A 171 -7.90 -71.90 31.60
N ASN A 172 -8.20 -72.68 30.56
CA ASN A 172 -7.78 -72.37 29.19
C ASN A 172 -8.41 -71.07 28.68
N TYR A 173 -9.69 -70.83 28.97
CA TYR A 173 -10.37 -69.59 28.60
C TYR A 173 -9.82 -68.38 29.37
N GLN A 174 -9.62 -68.49 30.69
CA GLN A 174 -9.07 -67.43 31.53
C GLN A 174 -7.62 -67.11 31.15
N ASN A 175 -6.81 -68.12 30.85
CA ASN A 175 -5.45 -67.93 30.35
C ASN A 175 -5.46 -67.27 28.97
N TRP A 176 -6.32 -67.71 28.04
CA TRP A 176 -6.46 -67.06 26.74
C TRP A 176 -6.93 -65.61 26.88
N TYR A 177 -7.91 -65.34 27.75
CA TYR A 177 -8.43 -64.00 28.03
C TYR A 177 -7.35 -63.10 28.62
N ASN A 178 -6.62 -63.55 29.64
CA ASN A 178 -5.55 -62.78 30.27
C ASN A 178 -4.40 -62.51 29.28
N THR A 179 -3.98 -63.53 28.53
CA THR A 179 -2.93 -63.39 27.50
C THR A 179 -3.34 -62.43 26.41
N LYS A 180 -4.55 -62.57 25.85
CA LYS A 180 -5.02 -61.67 24.79
C LYS A 180 -5.27 -60.26 25.29
N THR A 181 -5.78 -60.08 26.50
CA THR A 181 -5.91 -58.75 27.10
C THR A 181 -4.54 -58.08 27.27
N GLY A 182 -3.53 -58.81 27.74
CA GLY A 182 -2.16 -58.30 27.83
C GLY A 182 -1.54 -57.96 26.46
N GLU A 183 -1.69 -58.83 25.46
CA GLU A 183 -1.25 -58.56 24.08
C GLU A 183 -1.94 -57.30 23.52
N TYR A 184 -3.25 -57.16 23.70
CA TYR A 184 -3.98 -55.97 23.24
C TYR A 184 -3.58 -54.69 23.99
N GLU A 185 -3.32 -54.77 25.29
CA GLU A 185 -2.84 -53.63 26.06
C GLU A 185 -1.43 -53.21 25.61
N THR A 186 -0.55 -54.16 25.34
CA THR A 186 0.78 -53.90 24.77
C THR A 186 0.69 -53.31 23.36
N ASP A 187 -0.04 -53.96 22.44
CA ASP A 187 -0.23 -53.46 21.08
C ASP A 187 -0.86 -52.07 21.06
N TRP A 188 -1.84 -51.82 21.95
CA TRP A 188 -2.45 -50.50 22.08
C TRP A 188 -1.46 -49.47 22.62
N GLN A 189 -0.65 -49.80 23.63
CA GLN A 189 0.37 -48.89 24.14
C GLN A 189 1.45 -48.59 23.10
N GLU A 190 1.92 -49.60 22.38
CA GLU A 190 2.89 -49.42 21.29
C GLU A 190 2.31 -48.55 20.17
N TRP A 191 1.09 -48.84 19.73
CA TRP A 191 0.38 -48.02 18.75
C TRP A 191 0.16 -46.58 19.26
N PHE A 192 -0.23 -46.42 20.52
CA PHE A 192 -0.53 -45.12 21.11
C PHE A 192 0.73 -44.27 21.26
N GLU A 193 1.84 -44.84 21.73
CA GLU A 193 3.13 -44.15 21.80
C GLU A 193 3.66 -43.84 20.39
N ALA A 194 3.53 -44.74 19.42
CA ALA A 194 3.89 -44.46 18.03
C ALA A 194 3.06 -43.32 17.42
N MET A 195 1.75 -43.25 17.73
CA MET A 195 0.88 -42.15 17.31
C MET A 195 1.23 -40.83 18.02
N LYS A 196 1.56 -40.87 19.31
CA LYS A 196 2.05 -39.68 20.04
C LYS A 196 3.35 -39.16 19.43
N ASP A 197 4.29 -40.05 19.14
CA ASP A 197 5.56 -39.70 18.52
C ASP A 197 5.34 -39.16 17.11
N GLN A 198 4.45 -39.75 16.32
CA GLN A 198 4.15 -39.26 14.98
C GLN A 198 3.49 -37.87 15.03
N VAL A 199 2.47 -37.66 15.87
CA VAL A 199 1.81 -36.35 16.01
C VAL A 199 2.79 -35.30 16.54
N ALA A 200 3.61 -35.64 17.53
CA ALA A 200 4.63 -34.73 18.05
C ALA A 200 5.66 -34.38 16.96
N ASN A 201 6.18 -35.37 16.23
CA ASN A 201 7.18 -35.14 15.18
C ASN A 201 6.60 -34.42 13.96
N ASP A 202 5.36 -34.72 13.55
CA ASP A 202 4.69 -34.07 12.43
C ASP A 202 4.34 -32.62 12.78
N ASP A 203 3.82 -32.36 13.99
CA ASP A 203 3.54 -30.99 14.46
C ASP A 203 4.84 -30.19 14.63
N HIS A 204 5.90 -30.79 15.19
CA HIS A 204 7.20 -30.12 15.30
C HIS A 204 7.85 -29.87 13.93
N THR A 205 7.79 -30.83 13.00
CA THR A 205 8.35 -30.67 11.64
C THR A 205 7.56 -29.66 10.82
N LEU A 206 6.23 -29.70 10.89
CA LEU A 206 5.35 -28.73 10.24
C LEU A 206 5.50 -27.33 10.85
N MET A 207 5.60 -27.24 12.18
CA MET A 207 5.81 -25.96 12.87
C MET A 207 7.19 -25.38 12.57
N ASN A 208 8.24 -26.20 12.57
CA ASN A 208 9.59 -25.75 12.22
C ASN A 208 9.67 -25.36 10.75
N SER A 209 9.11 -26.12 9.82
CA SER A 209 9.07 -25.73 8.40
C SER A 209 8.24 -24.47 8.15
N ARG A 210 7.13 -24.26 8.88
CA ARG A 210 6.38 -22.99 8.86
C ARG A 210 7.18 -21.84 9.48
N LEU A 211 7.92 -22.10 10.55
CA LEU A 211 8.79 -21.11 11.19
C LEU A 211 9.93 -20.71 10.26
N ASP A 212 10.62 -21.67 9.64
CA ASP A 212 11.65 -21.43 8.63
C ASP A 212 11.11 -20.64 7.43
N ALA A 213 9.91 -20.99 6.96
CA ALA A 213 9.24 -20.25 5.89
C ALA A 213 8.85 -18.83 6.32
N LEU A 214 8.41 -18.64 7.57
CA LEU A 214 8.10 -17.32 8.14
C LEU A 214 9.36 -16.49 8.38
N GLU A 215 10.47 -17.09 8.80
CA GLU A 215 11.76 -16.43 8.98
C GLU A 215 12.36 -16.05 7.63
N THR A 216 12.24 -16.92 6.62
CA THR A 216 12.60 -16.61 5.23
C THR A 216 11.74 -15.47 4.70
N ASN A 217 10.41 -15.54 4.87
CA ASN A 217 9.50 -14.46 4.45
C ASN A 217 9.69 -13.18 5.28
N LYS A 218 10.18 -13.26 6.52
CA LYS A 218 10.52 -12.11 7.36
C LYS A 218 11.82 -11.47 6.89
N ALA A 219 12.81 -12.24 6.46
CA ALA A 219 13.95 -11.71 5.72
C ALA A 219 13.47 -11.05 4.41
N ASP A 220 12.38 -11.57 3.82
CA ASP A 220 11.67 -10.94 2.70
C ASP A 220 10.66 -9.83 3.09
N LEU A 221 10.66 -9.35 4.34
CA LEU A 221 9.84 -8.21 4.76
C LEU A 221 10.69 -7.11 5.40
N ASP A 222 11.92 -7.45 5.79
CA ASP A 222 12.93 -6.54 6.34
C ASP A 222 14.00 -6.18 5.30
N HIS A 223 13.75 -6.43 4.01
CA HIS A 223 14.54 -5.76 2.98
C HIS A 223 14.09 -4.30 2.87
N THR A 224 14.78 -3.45 3.63
CA THR A 224 15.06 -2.11 3.14
C THR A 224 15.80 -2.25 1.82
N HIS A 225 15.06 -2.14 0.72
CA HIS A 225 15.66 -1.98 -0.59
C HIS A 225 16.40 -0.65 -0.61
N ASP A 226 17.72 -0.72 -0.69
CA ASP A 226 18.49 0.44 -1.09
C ASP A 226 18.11 0.75 -2.54
N ILE A 227 17.84 2.02 -2.84
CA ILE A 227 17.54 2.43 -4.21
C ILE A 227 18.73 2.14 -5.15
N ALA A 228 19.95 1.98 -4.60
CA ALA A 228 21.12 1.46 -5.29
C ALA A 228 20.92 0.06 -5.91
N GLU A 229 19.99 -0.75 -5.39
CA GLU A 229 19.64 -2.07 -5.93
C GLU A 229 18.81 -1.99 -7.22
N PHE A 230 18.31 -0.81 -7.56
CA PHE A 230 17.53 -0.54 -8.76
C PHE A 230 18.24 0.51 -9.62
N PRO A 231 19.26 0.12 -10.42
CA PRO A 231 20.11 1.05 -11.16
C PRO A 231 19.35 2.07 -12.01
N SER A 232 18.19 1.69 -12.56
CA SER A 232 17.33 2.60 -13.33
C SER A 232 16.62 3.66 -12.48
N LEU A 233 16.24 3.32 -11.24
CA LEU A 233 15.65 4.27 -10.29
C LEU A 233 16.72 5.16 -9.65
N GLN A 234 17.90 4.60 -9.35
CA GLN A 234 19.07 5.38 -8.91
C GLN A 234 19.49 6.38 -9.99
N ASP A 235 19.62 5.94 -11.25
CA ASP A 235 19.95 6.79 -12.39
C ASP A 235 18.86 7.86 -12.64
N ALA A 236 17.58 7.52 -12.41
CA ALA A 236 16.49 8.50 -12.47
C ALA A 236 16.51 9.51 -11.31
N LEU A 237 16.99 9.11 -10.13
CA LEU A 237 17.13 9.99 -8.97
C LEU A 237 18.34 10.92 -9.13
N ASP A 238 19.49 10.39 -9.55
CA ASP A 238 20.73 11.14 -9.78
C ASP A 238 20.57 12.19 -10.90
N LYS A 239 19.60 12.00 -11.81
CA LYS A 239 19.24 12.96 -12.85
C LYS A 239 18.25 14.03 -12.40
N LYS A 240 17.69 13.96 -11.18
CA LYS A 240 16.80 15.01 -10.67
C LYS A 240 17.63 16.13 -10.06
N LEU A 241 17.38 17.37 -10.50
CA LEU A 241 17.87 18.56 -9.80
C LEU A 241 17.26 18.60 -8.39
N THR A 242 18.11 18.68 -7.37
CA THR A 242 17.68 18.95 -6.00
C THR A 242 17.58 20.45 -5.75
N ILE A 243 16.81 20.85 -4.74
CA ILE A 243 16.70 22.25 -4.33
C ILE A 243 18.08 22.73 -3.85
N GLY A 244 18.62 23.75 -4.53
CA GLY A 244 19.93 24.33 -4.25
C GLY A 244 21.02 23.94 -5.24
N ASP A 245 20.82 22.88 -6.05
CA ASP A 245 21.78 22.52 -7.09
C ASP A 245 21.94 23.66 -8.08
N PHE A 246 23.20 24.06 -8.31
CA PHE A 246 23.55 25.19 -9.18
C PHE A 246 22.84 26.50 -8.81
N GLY A 247 22.36 26.64 -7.56
CA GLY A 247 21.60 27.80 -7.09
C GLY A 247 20.13 27.83 -7.53
N ILE A 248 19.59 26.72 -8.06
CA ILE A 248 18.20 26.62 -8.52
C ILE A 248 17.30 26.15 -7.38
N GLY A 249 16.18 26.85 -7.14
CA GLY A 249 15.21 26.50 -6.10
C GLY A 249 15.61 26.87 -4.67
N GLY A 250 16.85 27.30 -4.44
CA GLY A 250 17.37 27.80 -3.17
C GLY A 250 18.00 29.20 -3.31
N ASN A 251 18.87 29.57 -2.36
CA ASN A 251 19.69 30.78 -2.49
C ASN A 251 20.78 30.57 -3.55
N SER A 252 21.20 31.65 -4.23
CA SER A 252 22.35 31.59 -5.13
C SER A 252 23.62 31.20 -4.36
N ILE A 253 24.58 30.61 -5.06
CA ILE A 253 25.81 30.08 -4.45
C ILE A 253 26.75 31.24 -4.13
N ASN A 254 27.14 31.38 -2.86
CA ASN A 254 28.11 32.40 -2.45
C ASN A 254 29.54 31.98 -2.79
N ILE A 255 30.19 32.70 -3.69
CA ILE A 255 31.57 32.45 -4.16
C ILE A 255 32.53 33.53 -3.65
N TYR A 256 32.53 33.71 -2.32
CA TYR A 256 33.26 34.79 -1.67
C TYR A 256 34.72 34.91 -2.15
N GLY A 257 35.09 36.10 -2.63
CA GLY A 257 36.46 36.40 -3.06
C GLY A 257 36.94 35.73 -4.36
N GLN A 258 36.09 34.97 -5.07
CA GLN A 258 36.54 34.21 -6.22
C GLN A 258 36.62 35.04 -7.51
N ASN A 259 37.48 34.58 -8.42
CA ASN A 259 37.51 35.04 -9.80
C ASN A 259 36.47 34.26 -10.61
N ILE A 260 35.50 34.97 -11.17
CA ILE A 260 34.39 34.35 -11.90
C ILE A 260 34.83 33.73 -13.23
N ASP A 261 36.03 34.06 -13.73
CA ASP A 261 36.61 33.45 -14.93
C ASP A 261 36.92 31.96 -14.75
N LEU A 262 37.04 31.52 -13.49
CA LEU A 262 37.40 30.15 -13.07
C LEU A 262 36.19 29.28 -12.75
N LEU A 263 34.97 29.81 -12.89
CA LEU A 263 33.77 28.99 -12.76
C LEU A 263 33.76 27.94 -13.88
N ASP A 264 33.53 26.69 -13.48
CA ASP A 264 33.57 25.49 -14.33
C ASP A 264 32.23 24.75 -14.35
N LYS A 265 31.19 25.37 -13.78
CA LYS A 265 29.84 24.79 -13.63
C LYS A 265 28.79 25.85 -13.90
N THR A 266 27.78 25.46 -14.67
CA THR A 266 26.57 26.26 -14.86
C THR A 266 25.91 26.55 -13.51
N GLY A 267 25.46 27.79 -13.28
CA GLY A 267 24.73 28.11 -12.06
C GLY A 267 24.50 29.59 -11.81
N PHE A 268 23.80 29.86 -10.71
CA PHE A 268 23.54 31.18 -10.16
C PHE A 268 24.44 31.44 -8.95
N TYR A 269 25.23 32.50 -9.03
CA TYR A 269 26.27 32.83 -8.07
C TYR A 269 26.11 34.26 -7.54
N HIS A 270 26.62 34.53 -6.35
CA HIS A 270 26.74 35.88 -5.81
C HIS A 270 27.96 36.02 -4.89
N SER A 271 28.41 37.25 -4.65
CA SER A 271 29.42 37.58 -3.63
C SER A 271 29.61 39.09 -3.54
N HIS A 272 30.12 39.57 -2.41
CA HIS A 272 30.48 40.98 -2.18
C HIS A 272 31.95 41.32 -2.51
N ALA A 273 32.70 40.38 -3.09
CA ALA A 273 34.13 40.55 -3.40
C ALA A 273 34.56 39.80 -4.68
N LEU A 274 33.78 39.90 -5.76
CA LEU A 274 34.08 39.21 -7.02
C LEU A 274 35.25 39.85 -7.78
N THR A 275 36.04 39.02 -8.48
CA THR A 275 37.06 39.43 -9.45
C THR A 275 36.78 38.79 -10.82
N GLY A 276 37.41 39.26 -11.91
CA GLY A 276 37.04 38.88 -13.29
C GLY A 276 35.77 39.56 -13.83
N ILE A 277 35.31 40.58 -13.10
CA ILE A 277 34.08 41.34 -13.37
C ILE A 277 34.27 42.39 -14.48
N PRO A 278 33.19 42.98 -15.01
CA PRO A 278 33.29 44.10 -15.94
C PRO A 278 34.08 45.28 -15.39
N GLU A 279 34.85 45.95 -16.25
CA GLU A 279 35.62 47.12 -15.85
C GLU A 279 34.71 48.22 -15.29
N GLY A 280 35.08 48.74 -14.11
CA GLY A 280 34.32 49.77 -13.40
C GLY A 280 33.00 49.28 -12.78
N ALA A 281 32.64 48.00 -12.87
CA ALA A 281 31.54 47.43 -12.09
C ALA A 281 31.95 47.27 -10.62
N HIS A 282 30.97 47.34 -9.72
CA HIS A 282 31.22 47.13 -8.30
C HIS A 282 31.43 45.64 -8.00
N HIS A 283 32.27 45.30 -7.02
CA HIS A 283 32.64 43.89 -6.73
C HIS A 283 31.51 43.08 -6.08
N ASN A 284 30.48 43.76 -5.56
CA ASN A 284 29.28 43.11 -5.04
C ASN A 284 28.28 42.90 -6.16
N GLY A 285 28.00 41.65 -6.51
CA GLY A 285 27.08 41.34 -7.59
C GLY A 285 26.70 39.87 -7.69
N TYR A 286 25.92 39.61 -8.73
CA TYR A 286 25.35 38.32 -9.07
C TYR A 286 25.88 37.89 -10.44
N VAL A 287 26.17 36.61 -10.57
CA VAL A 287 26.64 36.00 -11.82
C VAL A 287 25.75 34.84 -12.19
N ILE A 288 25.31 34.83 -13.45
CA ILE A 288 24.80 33.62 -14.09
C ILE A 288 25.92 33.14 -14.99
N HIS A 289 26.43 31.94 -14.71
CA HIS A 289 27.42 31.30 -15.56
C HIS A 289 26.76 30.09 -16.23
N ILE A 290 27.00 29.92 -17.53
CA ILE A 290 26.43 28.85 -18.34
C ILE A 290 27.56 28.22 -19.15
N GLU A 291 27.93 26.99 -18.81
CA GLU A 291 28.80 26.16 -19.64
C GLU A 291 28.01 25.69 -20.87
N ALA A 292 28.56 25.90 -22.05
CA ALA A 292 27.92 25.48 -23.31
C ALA A 292 28.31 24.05 -23.70
N ARG A 293 29.42 23.53 -23.15
CA ARG A 293 30.00 22.21 -23.43
C ARG A 293 30.78 21.70 -22.23
N ASP A 294 31.03 20.39 -22.21
CA ASP A 294 31.76 19.71 -21.14
C ASP A 294 33.29 19.96 -21.18
N ASP A 295 33.79 20.76 -22.12
CA ASP A 295 35.21 21.00 -22.38
C ASP A 295 35.76 22.31 -21.76
N LEU A 296 34.93 23.10 -21.06
CA LEU A 296 35.25 24.40 -20.46
C LEU A 296 35.76 25.48 -21.44
N ASP A 297 35.73 25.19 -22.75
CA ASP A 297 36.22 26.11 -23.78
C ASP A 297 35.15 27.11 -24.22
N TYR A 298 33.88 26.79 -23.96
CA TYR A 298 32.72 27.55 -24.39
C TYR A 298 31.77 27.80 -23.22
N ALA A 299 31.65 29.05 -22.82
CA ALA A 299 30.78 29.46 -21.73
C ALA A 299 30.16 30.83 -22.01
N MET A 300 29.13 31.17 -21.25
CA MET A 300 28.54 32.49 -21.23
C MET A 300 28.40 32.97 -19.80
N GLN A 301 28.61 34.26 -19.58
CA GLN A 301 28.36 34.89 -18.30
C GLN A 301 27.48 36.11 -18.43
N PHE A 302 26.55 36.24 -17.49
CA PHE A 302 25.82 37.45 -17.21
C PHE A 302 26.20 37.97 -15.84
N TYR A 303 26.56 39.24 -15.75
CA TYR A 303 26.91 39.90 -14.49
C TYR A 303 25.89 40.98 -14.17
N TYR A 304 25.49 41.09 -12.92
CA TYR A 304 24.56 42.10 -12.43
C TYR A 304 25.02 42.70 -11.10
N THR A 305 24.90 44.02 -10.95
CA THR A 305 25.07 44.71 -9.65
C THR A 305 24.09 45.87 -9.49
N THR A 306 23.61 46.06 -8.26
CA THR A 306 22.74 47.17 -7.79
C THR A 306 23.48 48.13 -6.87
N THR A 307 24.81 48.05 -6.81
CA THR A 307 25.60 48.91 -5.93
C THR A 307 26.73 49.54 -6.72
N GLY A 308 26.99 50.83 -6.50
CA GLY A 308 28.03 51.55 -7.27
C GLY A 308 27.63 51.80 -8.72
N ASN A 309 28.46 51.37 -9.68
CA ASN A 309 28.14 51.41 -11.11
C ASN A 309 27.15 50.29 -11.44
N GLU A 310 25.86 50.57 -11.28
CA GLU A 310 24.79 49.61 -11.53
C GLU A 310 24.70 49.23 -13.01
N GLY A 311 24.34 47.98 -13.28
CA GLY A 311 24.07 47.53 -14.63
C GLY A 311 24.04 46.02 -14.82
N TYR A 312 23.81 45.63 -16.07
CA TYR A 312 23.90 44.25 -16.54
C TYR A 312 24.98 44.16 -17.62
N TRP A 313 25.78 43.12 -17.58
CA TRP A 313 26.78 42.83 -18.60
C TRP A 313 26.67 41.39 -19.05
N SER A 314 27.12 41.14 -20.27
CA SER A 314 27.30 39.78 -20.79
C SER A 314 28.65 39.64 -21.48
N ARG A 315 29.20 38.43 -21.44
CA ARG A 315 30.33 38.02 -22.29
C ARG A 315 30.23 36.54 -22.59
N ARG A 316 31.04 36.09 -23.53
CA ARG A 316 31.21 34.67 -23.86
C ARG A 316 32.67 34.28 -23.81
N LYS A 317 32.91 32.99 -23.59
CA LYS A 317 34.19 32.32 -23.73
C LYS A 317 34.17 31.50 -25.01
N VAL A 318 35.24 31.58 -25.80
CA VAL A 318 35.40 30.83 -27.03
C VAL A 318 36.82 30.27 -27.07
N ASN A 319 36.97 28.96 -27.27
CA ASN A 319 38.27 28.26 -27.27
C ASN A 319 39.11 28.62 -26.03
N GLY A 320 38.49 28.55 -24.85
CA GLY A 320 39.19 28.76 -23.58
C GLY A 320 39.44 30.23 -23.22
N THR A 321 39.12 31.18 -24.11
CA THR A 321 39.42 32.60 -23.92
C THR A 321 38.15 33.42 -23.72
N TRP A 322 38.10 34.26 -22.69
CA TRP A 322 37.00 35.20 -22.44
C TRP A 322 37.07 36.41 -23.39
N GLU A 323 35.96 36.74 -24.03
CA GLU A 323 35.79 38.04 -24.69
C GLU A 323 35.55 39.16 -23.67
N ASP A 324 35.66 40.41 -24.15
CA ASP A 324 35.34 41.59 -23.35
C ASP A 324 33.88 41.63 -22.92
N TRP A 325 33.66 42.22 -21.74
CA TRP A 325 32.34 42.48 -21.18
C TRP A 325 31.56 43.51 -21.99
N LYS A 326 30.32 43.18 -22.35
CA LYS A 326 29.40 44.06 -23.07
C LYS A 326 28.28 44.49 -22.13
N LYS A 327 28.19 45.80 -21.83
CA LYS A 327 27.12 46.37 -21.00
C LYS A 327 25.79 46.38 -21.76
N VAL A 328 24.73 45.93 -21.12
CA VAL A 328 23.36 46.05 -21.62
C VAL A 328 22.82 47.44 -21.28
N LEU A 329 22.28 48.13 -22.28
CA LEU A 329 21.71 49.47 -22.11
C LEU A 329 20.27 49.40 -21.59
N HIS A 330 19.93 50.24 -20.64
CA HIS A 330 18.59 50.41 -20.11
C HIS A 330 17.80 51.47 -20.86
N ARG A 331 16.47 51.48 -20.64
CA ARG A 331 15.61 52.57 -21.06
C ARG A 331 16.11 53.89 -20.45
N GLY A 332 16.47 54.83 -21.32
CA GLY A 332 16.99 56.15 -20.94
C GLY A 332 18.51 56.27 -21.08
N ASP A 333 19.25 55.16 -21.16
CA ASP A 333 20.70 55.21 -21.42
C ASP A 333 20.93 55.85 -22.79
N TYR A 334 21.68 56.94 -22.80
CA TYR A 334 21.93 57.77 -24.00
C TYR A 334 20.64 58.26 -24.70
N GLY A 335 19.51 58.29 -23.98
CA GLY A 335 18.18 58.63 -24.49
C GLY A 335 17.44 57.50 -25.22
N LEU A 336 18.00 56.29 -25.30
CA LEU A 336 17.38 55.15 -26.00
C LEU A 336 16.15 54.62 -25.25
N GLY A 337 15.03 54.44 -25.95
CA GLY A 337 13.78 53.89 -25.39
C GLY A 337 13.06 54.76 -24.35
N GLY A 338 13.66 55.89 -23.92
CA GLY A 338 13.13 56.84 -22.95
C GLY A 338 12.69 58.16 -23.57
N ARG A 339 12.44 59.17 -22.73
CA ARG A 339 12.40 60.57 -23.19
C ARG A 339 13.83 61.01 -23.49
N SER A 340 14.02 61.81 -24.54
CA SER A 340 15.28 62.52 -24.78
C SER A 340 15.65 63.37 -23.56
N VAL A 341 16.95 63.57 -23.36
CA VAL A 341 17.44 64.41 -22.27
C VAL A 341 16.99 65.85 -22.51
N ASP A 342 16.24 66.40 -21.56
CA ASP A 342 15.77 67.78 -21.65
C ASP A 342 16.91 68.75 -21.33
N VAL A 343 17.33 69.50 -22.34
CA VAL A 343 18.40 70.51 -22.27
C VAL A 343 17.84 71.92 -22.40
N THR A 344 16.57 72.12 -22.09
CA THR A 344 15.92 73.43 -22.10
C THR A 344 16.72 74.46 -21.30
N ASN A 345 16.95 75.63 -21.89
CA ASN A 345 17.76 76.73 -21.34
C ASN A 345 19.22 76.38 -20.96
N SER A 346 19.70 75.20 -21.35
CA SER A 346 21.08 74.76 -21.10
C SER A 346 22.01 75.17 -22.23
N ASN A 347 23.32 75.19 -21.98
CA ASN A 347 24.32 75.44 -23.01
C ASN A 347 24.68 74.14 -23.73
N LEU A 348 24.50 74.12 -25.06
CA LEU A 348 24.80 72.95 -25.87
C LEU A 348 26.29 72.59 -25.87
N ASP A 349 27.19 73.53 -25.58
CA ASP A 349 28.62 73.27 -25.56
C ASP A 349 29.04 72.41 -24.35
N ASP A 350 28.29 72.50 -23.24
CA ASP A 350 28.60 71.79 -21.99
C ASP A 350 28.34 70.29 -22.08
N LEU A 351 27.57 69.86 -23.10
CA LEU A 351 27.25 68.46 -23.34
C LEU A 351 28.48 67.60 -23.62
N ARG A 352 29.61 68.20 -24.02
CA ARG A 352 30.90 67.52 -24.26
C ARG A 352 31.36 66.63 -23.10
N THR A 353 30.93 66.92 -21.89
CA THR A 353 31.31 66.17 -20.67
C THR A 353 30.22 65.25 -20.16
N LYS A 354 29.11 65.16 -20.88
CA LYS A 354 27.89 64.46 -20.46
C LYS A 354 27.64 63.16 -21.24
N GLY A 355 28.58 62.78 -22.12
CA GLY A 355 28.50 61.57 -22.94
C GLY A 355 27.49 61.68 -24.08
N THR A 356 27.48 60.67 -24.96
CA THR A 356 26.57 60.58 -26.11
C THR A 356 25.11 60.49 -25.65
N GLN A 357 24.21 61.27 -26.23
CA GLN A 357 22.80 61.28 -25.80
C GLN A 357 21.86 61.88 -26.85
N PHE A 358 20.62 61.41 -26.89
CA PHE A 358 19.53 62.13 -27.54
C PHE A 358 19.04 63.27 -26.65
N ILE A 359 18.91 64.46 -27.22
CA ILE A 359 18.57 65.71 -26.56
C ILE A 359 17.33 66.35 -27.16
N SER A 360 16.61 67.10 -26.33
CA SER A 360 15.50 67.97 -26.76
C SER A 360 15.38 69.18 -25.86
N GLY A 361 14.81 70.28 -26.34
CA GLY A 361 14.49 71.42 -25.47
C GLY A 361 14.25 72.71 -26.26
N TYR A 362 14.07 73.82 -25.56
CA TYR A 362 13.96 75.15 -26.15
C TYR A 362 14.86 76.15 -25.41
N GLY A 363 15.10 77.32 -26.01
CA GLY A 363 15.89 78.39 -25.36
C GLY A 363 17.36 78.00 -25.08
N MET A 364 17.89 77.01 -25.79
CA MET A 364 19.24 76.50 -25.57
C MET A 364 20.29 77.56 -25.95
N ILE A 365 21.29 77.74 -25.08
CA ILE A 365 22.44 78.61 -25.35
C ILE A 365 23.33 77.90 -26.39
N ASN A 366 23.85 78.68 -27.35
CA ASN A 366 24.64 78.20 -28.49
C ASN A 366 23.88 77.27 -29.46
N ALA A 367 22.55 77.34 -29.50
CA ALA A 367 21.76 76.79 -30.62
C ALA A 367 21.68 77.78 -31.81
N PRO A 368 21.37 77.31 -33.03
CA PRO A 368 21.26 78.16 -34.23
C PRO A 368 20.18 79.24 -34.12
N SER A 369 19.13 79.01 -33.32
CA SER A 369 18.04 79.96 -33.07
C SER A 369 17.28 79.62 -31.78
N SER A 370 16.18 80.33 -31.49
CA SER A 370 15.35 80.12 -30.30
C SER A 370 14.27 79.04 -30.44
N TYR A 371 14.22 78.30 -31.56
CA TYR A 371 13.24 77.22 -31.74
C TYR A 371 13.48 76.04 -30.79
N THR A 372 12.47 75.20 -30.64
CA THR A 372 12.63 73.88 -30.05
C THR A 372 13.44 73.00 -30.99
N TYR A 373 14.48 72.37 -30.47
CA TYR A 373 15.33 71.44 -31.22
C TYR A 373 15.28 70.04 -30.62
N TYR A 374 15.35 69.05 -31.49
CA TYR A 374 15.50 67.62 -31.18
C TYR A 374 16.76 67.14 -31.87
N GLY A 375 17.63 66.43 -31.17
CA GLY A 375 18.92 66.12 -31.77
C GLY A 375 19.75 65.15 -30.98
N TRP A 376 20.94 64.89 -31.51
CA TRP A 376 21.86 63.89 -31.01
C TRP A 376 23.16 64.61 -30.69
N HIS A 377 23.66 64.43 -29.47
CA HIS A 377 25.03 64.75 -29.12
C HIS A 377 25.85 63.47 -29.14
N ILE A 378 26.94 63.47 -29.88
CA ILE A 378 27.88 62.36 -29.99
C ILE A 378 29.18 62.80 -29.31
N ASP A 379 29.49 62.19 -28.17
CA ASP A 379 30.72 62.45 -27.45
C ASP A 379 31.86 61.60 -28.01
N HIS A 380 33.02 62.21 -28.22
CA HIS A 380 34.27 61.55 -28.59
C HIS A 380 35.42 62.07 -27.72
N SER A 381 35.12 62.36 -26.45
CA SER A 381 36.02 62.93 -25.45
C SER A 381 37.31 62.13 -25.25
N SER A 382 37.31 60.81 -25.45
CA SER A 382 38.51 59.96 -25.45
C SER A 382 39.56 60.35 -26.49
N HIS A 383 39.15 61.03 -27.56
CA HIS A 383 40.02 61.61 -28.59
C HIS A 383 39.87 63.13 -28.67
N GLY A 384 39.29 63.76 -27.64
CA GLY A 384 39.15 65.22 -27.53
C GLY A 384 38.12 65.88 -28.46
N GLY A 385 37.27 65.10 -29.15
CA GLY A 385 36.28 65.60 -30.12
C GLY A 385 34.83 65.42 -29.67
N ALA A 386 33.89 66.01 -30.40
CA ALA A 386 32.45 65.75 -30.27
C ALA A 386 31.69 66.19 -31.54
N ALA A 387 30.45 65.74 -31.71
CA ALA A 387 29.56 66.20 -32.77
C ALA A 387 28.15 66.46 -32.25
N GLN A 388 27.42 67.34 -32.93
CA GLN A 388 26.01 67.60 -32.65
C GLN A 388 25.23 67.72 -33.95
N ILE A 389 24.06 67.09 -33.97
CA ILE A 389 23.09 67.18 -35.06
C ILE A 389 21.74 67.48 -34.43
N ILE A 390 21.09 68.56 -34.83
CA ILE A 390 19.82 69.01 -34.26
C ILE A 390 18.82 69.38 -35.36
N TYR A 391 17.55 69.13 -35.12
CA TYR A 391 16.44 69.43 -36.02
C TYR A 391 15.37 70.25 -35.30
N GLY A 392 14.94 71.34 -35.93
CA GLY A 392 13.92 72.24 -35.43
C GLY A 392 12.99 72.69 -36.55
N ALA A 393 12.02 73.55 -36.20
CA ALA A 393 11.05 74.10 -37.17
C ALA A 393 11.73 74.76 -38.38
N ASP A 394 12.90 75.36 -38.15
CA ASP A 394 13.69 76.12 -39.09
C ASP A 394 14.71 75.30 -39.90
N GLY A 395 14.97 74.03 -39.54
CA GLY A 395 15.80 73.13 -40.36
C GLY A 395 16.61 72.11 -39.55
N LEU A 396 17.41 71.34 -40.28
CA LEU A 396 18.41 70.41 -39.75
C LEU A 396 19.77 71.11 -39.71
N TYR A 397 20.48 71.04 -38.60
CA TYR A 397 21.78 71.65 -38.38
C TYR A 397 22.78 70.64 -37.85
N GLN A 398 24.04 70.81 -38.20
CA GLN A 398 25.16 70.01 -37.69
C GLN A 398 26.35 70.89 -37.32
N ARG A 399 27.14 70.46 -36.34
CA ARG A 399 28.46 71.05 -36.02
C ARG A 399 29.36 70.01 -35.35
N GLN A 400 30.66 70.32 -35.29
CA GLN A 400 31.67 69.47 -34.67
C GLN A 400 32.49 70.26 -33.66
N TYR A 401 33.05 69.58 -32.66
CA TYR A 401 34.07 70.09 -31.78
C TYR A 401 35.42 69.50 -32.20
N THR A 402 36.30 70.34 -32.73
CA THR A 402 37.64 69.95 -33.20
C THR A 402 38.66 70.99 -32.76
N SER A 403 39.88 70.56 -32.46
CA SER A 403 41.00 71.45 -32.07
C SER A 403 40.68 72.42 -30.92
N GLY A 404 39.85 72.01 -29.97
CA GLY A 404 39.53 72.82 -28.79
C GLY A 404 38.39 73.84 -28.95
N ALA A 405 37.66 73.83 -30.07
CA ALA A 405 36.54 74.74 -30.30
C ALA A 405 35.39 74.08 -31.08
N TRP A 406 34.17 74.62 -30.90
CA TRP A 406 33.02 74.25 -31.73
C TRP A 406 33.08 74.97 -33.08
N THR A 407 32.88 74.24 -34.17
CA THR A 407 32.63 74.85 -35.47
C THR A 407 31.28 75.58 -35.47
N PRO A 408 31.08 76.57 -36.35
CA PRO A 408 29.77 77.15 -36.57
C PRO A 408 28.74 76.08 -36.95
N TRP A 409 27.47 76.34 -36.65
CA TRP A 409 26.36 75.50 -37.11
C TRP A 409 26.21 75.59 -38.63
N GLU A 410 26.25 74.43 -39.28
CA GLU A 410 25.96 74.29 -40.69
C GLU A 410 24.51 73.83 -40.87
N LYS A 411 23.73 74.59 -41.65
CA LYS A 411 22.33 74.26 -41.96
C LYS A 411 22.25 73.39 -43.21
N ASN A 412 21.59 72.25 -43.12
CA ASN A 412 21.30 71.40 -44.26
C ASN A 412 20.10 71.95 -45.05
N SER A 413 20.27 72.24 -46.35
CA SER A 413 19.38 73.09 -47.14
C SER A 413 18.19 72.39 -47.83
N THR A 414 17.74 71.22 -47.37
CA THR A 414 16.68 70.43 -48.04
C THR A 414 15.27 70.58 -47.44
N LYS A 415 14.77 71.81 -47.31
CA LYS A 415 13.32 72.07 -47.12
C LYS A 415 12.79 72.81 -48.36
N LYS A 416 12.35 72.08 -49.40
CA LYS A 416 11.59 72.67 -50.52
C LYS A 416 10.14 72.88 -50.05
N THR A 417 9.78 74.11 -49.71
CA THR A 417 8.40 74.53 -49.45
C THR A 417 7.83 75.17 -50.72
N TYR A 418 6.69 74.69 -51.22
CA TYR A 418 6.01 75.26 -52.39
C TYR A 418 4.84 76.13 -51.92
N GLU A 419 4.79 77.40 -52.35
CA GLU A 419 3.66 78.30 -52.11
C GLU A 419 2.77 78.35 -53.37
N THR A 420 1.46 78.18 -53.21
CA THR A 420 0.46 78.40 -54.27
C THR A 420 -0.26 79.71 -54.05
N THR A 421 -0.26 80.59 -55.05
CA THR A 421 -1.07 81.82 -55.06
C THR A 421 -2.11 81.73 -56.18
N ILE A 422 -3.38 82.01 -55.87
CA ILE A 422 -4.49 82.00 -56.82
C ILE A 422 -4.41 83.26 -57.69
N ALA A 423 -4.31 83.10 -59.01
CA ALA A 423 -4.52 84.19 -59.97
C ALA A 423 -5.95 84.12 -60.55
N ILE A 424 -6.56 85.29 -60.72
CA ILE A 424 -7.94 85.47 -61.18
C ILE A 424 -8.05 84.95 -62.63
N ASN A 425 -9.12 84.18 -62.92
CA ASN A 425 -9.45 83.46 -64.17
C ASN A 425 -9.20 81.94 -64.19
N GLY A 426 -9.04 81.29 -63.03
CA GLY A 426 -9.15 79.82 -62.94
C GLY A 426 -7.95 79.04 -63.49
N ILE A 427 -6.83 79.71 -63.78
CA ILE A 427 -5.55 79.09 -64.13
C ILE A 427 -4.71 78.99 -62.85
N TYR A 428 -4.38 77.77 -62.42
CA TYR A 428 -3.44 77.53 -61.33
C TYR A 428 -2.02 77.87 -61.79
N LYS A 429 -1.44 78.95 -61.26
CA LYS A 429 -0.01 79.23 -61.42
C LYS A 429 0.74 78.58 -60.28
N ILE A 430 1.45 77.48 -60.56
CA ILE A 430 2.48 76.99 -59.64
C ILE A 430 3.69 77.91 -59.83
N VAL A 431 4.00 78.76 -58.84
CA VAL A 431 5.29 79.45 -58.77
C VAL A 431 6.26 78.51 -58.09
N ALA A 432 6.70 77.48 -58.81
CA ALA A 432 7.91 76.76 -58.42
C ALA A 432 9.12 77.61 -58.86
N PRO A 433 10.25 77.57 -58.14
CA PRO A 433 11.53 77.85 -58.79
C PRO A 433 11.75 76.69 -59.76
N ILE A 434 11.43 76.90 -61.03
CA ILE A 434 11.57 75.90 -62.08
C ILE A 434 13.08 75.77 -62.34
N ASP A 435 13.66 74.59 -62.05
CA ASP A 435 14.92 74.18 -62.68
C ASP A 435 14.75 74.36 -64.19
N SER A 436 15.73 74.94 -64.88
CA SER A 436 15.64 75.43 -66.26
C SER A 436 15.22 74.41 -67.34
N ASN A 437 14.90 73.17 -66.95
CA ASN A 437 14.73 72.03 -67.84
C ASN A 437 13.32 71.41 -67.85
N ILE A 438 12.29 72.08 -67.33
CA ILE A 438 10.89 71.59 -67.42
C ILE A 438 10.04 72.60 -68.17
N GLN A 439 9.41 72.18 -69.27
CA GLN A 439 8.35 72.92 -69.95
C GLN A 439 6.98 72.33 -69.61
N VAL A 440 6.05 73.18 -69.21
CA VAL A 440 4.64 72.81 -68.94
C VAL A 440 3.83 73.04 -70.21
N MET A 441 3.07 72.04 -70.67
CA MET A 441 2.15 72.19 -71.81
C MET A 441 0.71 72.06 -71.34
N VAL A 442 -0.17 72.90 -71.89
CA VAL A 442 -1.61 72.87 -71.62
C VAL A 442 -2.36 72.38 -72.85
N LEU A 443 -3.25 71.39 -72.67
CA LEU A 443 -4.15 70.91 -73.72
C LEU A 443 -5.46 71.71 -73.70
N GLY A 444 -5.72 72.46 -74.77
CA GLY A 444 -7.00 73.14 -75.03
C GLY A 444 -7.83 72.44 -76.11
N SER A 445 -9.10 72.83 -76.27
CA SER A 445 -10.03 72.24 -77.24
C SER A 445 -9.59 72.35 -78.71
N ASP A 446 -8.63 73.21 -79.01
CA ASP A 446 -8.12 73.52 -80.36
C ASP A 446 -6.62 73.20 -80.55
N GLY A 447 -5.93 72.64 -79.55
CA GLY A 447 -4.55 72.17 -79.65
C GLY A 447 -3.71 72.29 -78.36
N PHE A 448 -2.41 72.02 -78.50
CA PHE A 448 -1.42 72.20 -77.42
C PHE A 448 -0.85 73.62 -77.44
N TRP A 449 -0.71 74.20 -76.25
CA TRP A 449 -0.25 75.57 -76.04
C TRP A 449 0.88 75.62 -74.99
N TYR A 450 1.83 76.53 -75.20
CA TYR A 450 2.78 76.93 -74.16
C TYR A 450 2.12 77.83 -73.12
N PRO A 451 2.67 77.95 -71.89
CA PRO A 451 2.08 78.78 -70.83
C PRO A 451 2.05 80.28 -71.14
N ASP A 452 2.80 80.73 -72.14
CA ASP A 452 2.83 82.10 -72.64
C ASP A 452 1.76 82.40 -73.71
N GLY A 453 0.95 81.41 -74.10
CA GLY A 453 -0.13 81.55 -75.08
C GLY A 453 0.27 81.28 -76.53
N THR A 454 1.47 80.79 -76.79
CA THR A 454 1.93 80.46 -78.16
C THR A 454 1.50 79.04 -78.58
N ARG A 455 0.96 78.86 -79.79
CA ARG A 455 0.47 77.56 -80.30
C ARG A 455 1.62 76.69 -80.80
N ILE A 456 1.65 75.41 -80.40
CA ILE A 456 2.66 74.46 -80.87
C ILE A 456 2.33 74.00 -82.30
N GLN A 457 3.30 74.13 -83.22
CA GLN A 457 3.16 73.69 -84.62
C GLN A 457 3.85 72.33 -84.85
N ARG A 458 3.23 71.50 -85.70
CA ARG A 458 3.77 70.19 -86.14
C ARG A 458 4.05 70.22 -87.65
N LYS A 459 5.18 69.62 -88.07
CA LYS A 459 5.54 69.44 -89.49
C LYS A 459 5.64 67.95 -89.79
N PHE A 460 5.03 67.53 -90.89
CA PHE A 460 5.18 66.16 -91.39
C PHE A 460 6.57 66.00 -92.01
N GLN A 461 7.32 64.96 -91.59
CA GLN A 461 8.62 64.63 -92.14
C GLN A 461 8.46 63.47 -93.15
N PRO A 462 8.54 63.74 -94.47
CA PRO A 462 8.22 62.72 -95.48
C PRO A 462 9.22 61.56 -95.54
N SER A 463 10.43 61.75 -94.99
CA SER A 463 11.50 60.73 -95.00
C SER A 463 11.32 59.63 -93.96
N THR A 464 10.59 59.90 -92.87
CA THR A 464 10.34 58.94 -91.78
C THR A 464 8.86 58.57 -91.64
N GLY A 465 7.95 59.35 -92.23
CA GLY A 465 6.50 59.11 -92.14
C GLY A 465 5.86 59.62 -90.85
N GLU A 466 6.60 60.37 -90.02
CA GLU A 466 6.14 60.86 -88.72
C GLU A 466 5.85 62.37 -88.72
N TRP A 467 4.95 62.77 -87.81
CA TRP A 467 4.72 64.18 -87.48
C TRP A 467 5.64 64.57 -86.33
N VAL A 468 6.49 65.58 -86.55
CA VAL A 468 7.43 66.06 -85.53
C VAL A 468 7.04 67.47 -85.11
N PHE A 469 7.13 67.75 -83.80
CA PHE A 469 6.91 69.07 -83.25
C PHE A 469 8.10 69.98 -83.57
N ILE A 470 7.83 71.20 -84.02
CA ILE A 470 8.88 72.18 -84.34
C ILE A 470 9.17 72.99 -83.06
N GLY A 471 10.23 72.61 -82.36
CA GLY A 471 10.85 73.38 -81.29
C GLY A 471 12.36 73.30 -81.45
N ASP A 472 13.02 74.44 -81.52
CA ASP A 472 14.48 74.53 -81.72
C ASP A 472 15.22 73.94 -80.50
N SER A 473 16.31 73.24 -80.77
CA SER A 473 17.28 72.62 -79.85
C SER A 473 17.04 71.17 -79.37
N ALA A 474 18.10 70.39 -79.56
CA ALA A 474 18.24 68.95 -79.36
C ALA A 474 18.48 68.57 -77.88
N GLN A 475 17.45 68.67 -77.03
CA GLN A 475 17.48 68.09 -75.68
C GLN A 475 16.21 67.26 -75.42
N ALA A 476 16.37 66.13 -74.72
CA ALA A 476 15.26 65.29 -74.28
C ALA A 476 14.58 65.97 -73.09
N TRP A 477 13.30 66.32 -73.26
CA TRP A 477 12.50 66.98 -72.23
C TRP A 477 11.44 66.02 -71.68
N ASP A 478 11.28 65.99 -70.36
CA ASP A 478 10.10 65.37 -69.73
C ASP A 478 8.91 66.32 -69.85
N VAL A 479 7.84 65.88 -70.52
CA VAL A 479 6.63 66.68 -70.74
C VAL A 479 5.59 66.34 -69.69
N MET A 480 5.17 67.34 -68.92
CA MET A 480 3.98 67.23 -68.06
C MET A 480 2.77 67.82 -68.80
N ILE A 481 1.83 66.96 -69.20
CA ILE A 481 0.56 67.36 -69.82
C ILE A 481 -0.48 67.54 -68.72
N ILE A 482 -1.02 68.75 -68.59
CA ILE A 482 -2.19 69.01 -67.76
C ILE A 482 -3.41 69.01 -68.70
N ILE A 483 -4.29 68.03 -68.52
CA ILE A 483 -5.55 67.94 -69.25
C ILE A 483 -6.57 68.80 -68.50
N ASN A 484 -7.08 69.86 -69.13
CA ASN A 484 -8.23 70.57 -68.61
C ASN A 484 -9.47 69.67 -68.76
N GLY A 485 -10.08 69.31 -67.63
CA GLY A 485 -11.46 68.83 -67.54
C GLY A 485 -12.37 69.95 -67.08
#